data_AF-A0A7K1XY99-F1
#
_entry.id   AF-A0A7K1XY99-F1
#
_cell.length_a   1.000
_cell.length_b   1.000
_cell.length_c   1.000
_cell.angle_alpha   90.00
_cell.angle_beta   90.00
_cell.angle_gamma   90.00
#
_symmetry.space_group_name_H-M   'P 1'
#
loop_
_entity.id
_entity.type
_entity.pdbx_description
1 polymer ?
#
loop_
_entity_poly.entity_id
_entity_poly.type
_entity_poly.pdbx_seq_one_letter_code
_entity_poly.pdbx_strand_id
1 'polypeptide(L)'
;MKKHYLAVLWAFLLVLTIGSCKKNQPGASDEAKPKHGLGAILDNKAYQKIQPADFNEIRKTLSKLGYSADRVSVLPGSVILNHPAAGDQGFTGTCVSWSIGYALMGTLNNEFPTVNVVNPRSGWYIYQKDHSAVGNCSDQDGMTIVNGMTIATNSGVPAESLDPSLGSPCVAPSSTVNADAATNKVLYRYGTISNLTQIKTALSLHLPVEMGFNVFDSFDDAFFFGTTFSSVSGNYRGAHAVCIVGYDDAKNAVLIQNSWGTFGGDATYPGCMWLDYGVLFNGAMGTQLFVASPDSGSPQEVFEFYNSSLGNHALSLNYGLPSLHAGWNHNAQPFKAYAKNLTGTVPVYQFLNNSNADHVYTTNRYPGFGPYYVYDGIVFYAYSYNAPGTVPVYEFWHGSGDHFYSTNINAASPFPGWTYNGLPFYTLPN
;
A
#
# COMPACT_ATOMS: atom_id res chain seq x y z
N MET A 1 -4.11 104.48 19.00
CA MET A 1 -4.06 103.61 20.20
C MET A 1 -3.19 102.40 19.84
N LYS A 2 -1.90 102.37 20.23
CA LYS A 2 -1.34 101.56 21.36
C LYS A 2 -1.66 100.05 21.19
N LYS A 3 -0.75 99.07 21.06
CA LYS A 3 0.65 98.86 21.52
C LYS A 3 1.31 97.61 20.83
N HIS A 4 2.61 97.73 20.52
CA HIS A 4 3.77 96.81 20.75
C HIS A 4 3.82 95.39 20.09
N TYR A 5 4.76 95.11 19.14
CA TYR A 5 6.20 94.68 19.25
C TYR A 5 6.37 93.23 19.74
N LEU A 6 7.16 92.29 19.18
CA LEU A 6 8.55 92.24 18.63
C LEU A 6 8.67 90.92 17.79
N ALA A 7 9.22 90.92 16.57
CA ALA A 7 10.58 90.45 16.19
C ALA A 7 10.86 88.92 16.18
N VAL A 8 11.38 88.38 15.06
CA VAL A 8 12.75 87.79 14.90
C VAL A 8 12.87 87.00 13.57
N LEU A 9 14.07 87.10 12.98
CA LEU A 9 14.65 86.60 11.71
C LEU A 9 14.48 85.10 11.35
N TRP A 10 14.80 84.77 10.09
CA TRP A 10 15.81 83.79 9.59
C TRP A 10 15.38 83.29 8.19
N ALA A 11 16.02 83.74 7.10
CA ALA A 11 17.24 83.21 6.47
C ALA A 11 17.07 81.81 5.84
N PHE A 12 17.12 81.78 4.51
CA PHE A 12 17.17 80.60 3.65
C PHE A 12 18.37 79.71 3.95
N LEU A 13 18.15 78.40 4.12
CA LEU A 13 19.16 77.38 3.87
C LEU A 13 18.53 76.20 3.13
N LEU A 14 18.99 76.00 1.89
CA LEU A 14 18.67 74.88 1.02
C LEU A 14 19.41 73.64 1.55
N VAL A 15 18.68 72.62 2.00
CA VAL A 15 19.25 71.29 2.28
C VAL A 15 18.62 70.31 1.31
N LEU A 16 19.42 69.84 0.35
CA LEU A 16 19.16 68.66 -0.46
C LEU A 16 19.17 67.43 0.45
N THR A 17 18.02 66.80 0.66
CA THR A 17 17.94 65.41 1.14
C THR A 17 17.49 64.51 0.00
N ILE A 18 18.34 63.53 -0.29
CA ILE A 18 18.13 62.49 -1.30
C ILE A 18 17.05 61.53 -0.76
N GLY A 19 15.81 61.73 -1.18
CA GLY A 19 14.72 60.80 -0.94
C GLY A 19 14.83 59.61 -1.88
N SER A 20 15.25 58.45 -1.35
CA SER A 20 15.21 57.18 -2.05
C SER A 20 13.75 56.81 -2.36
N CYS A 21 13.37 56.81 -3.64
CA CYS A 21 12.08 56.29 -4.08
C CYS A 21 12.03 54.77 -3.92
N LYS A 22 11.50 54.27 -2.80
CA LYS A 22 10.90 52.93 -2.77
C LYS A 22 9.44 53.05 -3.20
N LYS A 23 9.14 52.56 -4.40
CA LYS A 23 7.75 52.26 -4.81
C LYS A 23 7.21 51.23 -3.83
N ASN A 24 6.25 51.62 -3.00
CA ASN A 24 5.44 50.69 -2.21
C ASN A 24 4.61 49.85 -3.19
N GLN A 25 5.03 48.61 -3.42
CA GLN A 25 4.12 47.54 -3.81
C GLN A 25 3.27 47.22 -2.57
N PRO A 26 1.93 47.16 -2.66
CA PRO A 26 1.13 46.64 -1.57
C PRO A 26 1.59 45.20 -1.31
N GLY A 27 2.00 44.92 -0.08
CA GLY A 27 2.43 43.58 0.32
C GLY A 27 1.34 42.60 -0.04
N ALA A 28 1.70 41.58 -0.83
CA ALA A 28 0.94 40.35 -0.85
C ALA A 28 0.80 39.91 0.60
N SER A 29 -0.43 39.76 1.08
CA SER A 29 -0.67 39.07 2.34
C SER A 29 0.00 37.71 2.24
N ASP A 30 0.89 37.40 3.18
CA ASP A 30 1.40 36.05 3.40
C ASP A 30 0.22 35.15 3.78
N GLU A 31 -0.55 34.69 2.79
CA GLU A 31 -1.47 33.58 3.01
C GLU A 31 -0.60 32.38 3.40
N ALA A 32 -0.71 31.96 4.65
CA ALA A 32 0.04 30.84 5.18
C ALA A 32 -0.28 29.59 4.36
N LYS A 33 0.73 29.03 3.69
CA LYS A 33 0.62 27.76 2.94
C LYS A 33 0.07 26.67 3.88
N PRO A 34 -1.07 26.03 3.55
CA PRO A 34 -1.62 24.97 4.38
C PRO A 34 -0.63 23.80 4.46
N LYS A 35 -0.14 23.50 5.67
CA LYS A 35 0.73 22.35 5.88
C LYS A 35 -0.11 21.12 6.17
N HIS A 36 -0.08 20.15 5.27
CA HIS A 36 -0.72 18.85 5.45
C HIS A 36 0.14 17.94 6.32
N GLY A 37 -0.50 16.95 6.94
CA GLY A 37 0.18 15.95 7.77
C GLY A 37 1.11 15.06 6.96
N LEU A 38 2.21 14.65 7.57
CA LEU A 38 3.18 13.70 7.04
C LEU A 38 3.22 12.52 8.01
N GLY A 39 3.25 11.28 7.50
CA GLY A 39 3.23 10.10 8.37
C GLY A 39 3.74 8.82 7.72
N ALA A 40 4.55 8.93 6.66
CA ALA A 40 5.25 7.76 6.17
C ALA A 40 6.44 7.45 7.10
N ILE A 41 6.61 6.19 7.45
CA ILE A 41 7.80 5.70 8.15
C ILE A 41 8.63 4.91 7.14
N LEU A 42 9.76 5.47 6.72
CA LEU A 42 10.69 4.86 5.76
C LEU A 42 11.56 3.80 6.45
N ASP A 43 11.03 2.57 6.58
CA ASP A 43 11.78 1.44 7.14
C ASP A 43 12.64 0.76 6.08
N ASN A 44 13.91 1.17 5.99
CA ASN A 44 14.86 0.61 5.04
C ASN A 44 15.15 -0.89 5.27
N LYS A 45 15.04 -1.39 6.51
CA LYS A 45 15.28 -2.81 6.80
C LYS A 45 14.12 -3.67 6.30
N ALA A 46 12.88 -3.22 6.50
CA ALA A 46 11.71 -3.89 5.96
C ALA A 46 11.72 -3.82 4.42
N TYR A 47 12.02 -2.65 3.84
CA TYR A 47 12.11 -2.46 2.39
C TYR A 47 13.09 -3.44 1.73
N GLN A 48 14.28 -3.61 2.29
CA GLN A 48 15.30 -4.52 1.76
C GLN A 48 14.93 -6.01 1.83
N LYS A 49 13.93 -6.39 2.65
CA LYS A 49 13.44 -7.77 2.74
C LYS A 49 12.36 -8.09 1.70
N ILE A 50 11.77 -7.07 1.07
CA ILE A 50 10.75 -7.27 0.03
C ILE A 50 11.45 -7.68 -1.26
N GLN A 51 10.94 -8.76 -1.88
CA GLN A 51 11.48 -9.27 -3.13
C GLN A 51 11.34 -8.23 -4.26
N PRO A 52 12.38 -8.06 -5.11
CA PRO A 52 12.25 -7.26 -6.32
C PRO A 52 11.17 -7.79 -7.25
N ALA A 53 10.47 -6.89 -7.93
CA ALA A 53 9.40 -7.27 -8.84
C ALA A 53 9.94 -8.04 -10.07
N ASP A 54 9.38 -9.22 -10.35
CA ASP A 54 9.61 -9.96 -11.59
C ASP A 54 8.62 -9.53 -12.68
N PHE A 55 9.07 -8.63 -13.56
CA PHE A 55 8.27 -8.18 -14.69
C PHE A 55 7.96 -9.26 -15.74
N ASN A 56 8.68 -10.39 -15.78
CA ASN A 56 8.27 -11.52 -16.63
C ASN A 56 7.04 -12.21 -16.04
N GLU A 57 7.04 -12.39 -14.73
CA GLU A 57 5.93 -12.99 -14.02
C GLU A 57 4.68 -12.10 -14.06
N ILE A 58 4.86 -10.79 -13.85
CA ILE A 58 3.78 -9.80 -14.01
C ILE A 58 3.16 -9.87 -15.41
N ARG A 59 3.98 -9.91 -16.47
CA ARG A 59 3.45 -10.02 -17.85
C ARG A 59 2.64 -11.30 -18.05
N LYS A 60 3.12 -12.44 -17.55
CA LYS A 60 2.38 -13.71 -17.59
C LYS A 60 1.03 -13.60 -16.86
N THR A 61 1.01 -12.96 -15.69
CA THR A 61 -0.21 -12.67 -14.92
C THR A 61 -1.19 -11.84 -15.74
N LEU A 62 -0.73 -10.75 -16.35
CA LEU A 62 -1.58 -9.87 -17.17
C LEU A 62 -2.10 -10.55 -18.43
N SER A 63 -1.26 -11.32 -19.14
CA SER A 63 -1.70 -12.09 -20.31
C SER A 63 -2.78 -13.11 -19.97
N LYS A 64 -2.69 -13.78 -18.81
CA LYS A 64 -3.73 -14.71 -18.33
C LYS A 64 -5.06 -14.01 -18.02
N LEU A 65 -4.99 -12.76 -17.56
CA LEU A 65 -6.15 -11.90 -17.35
C LEU A 65 -6.73 -11.32 -18.66
N GLY A 66 -6.10 -11.60 -19.80
CA GLY A 66 -6.54 -11.09 -21.11
C GLY A 66 -6.01 -9.69 -21.45
N TYR A 67 -5.09 -9.14 -20.65
CA TYR A 67 -4.47 -7.84 -20.93
C TYR A 67 -3.24 -8.00 -21.83
N SER A 68 -3.07 -7.06 -22.74
CA SER A 68 -1.85 -6.95 -23.54
C SER A 68 -0.67 -6.61 -22.62
N ALA A 69 0.31 -7.51 -22.56
CA ALA A 69 1.47 -7.36 -21.69
C ALA A 69 2.77 -7.80 -22.38
N ASP A 70 2.77 -7.87 -23.70
CA ASP A 70 3.96 -8.26 -24.45
C ASP A 70 5.10 -7.28 -24.22
N ARG A 71 6.33 -7.80 -24.28
CA ARG A 71 7.51 -6.94 -24.25
C ARG A 71 7.53 -6.07 -25.50
N VAL A 72 7.52 -4.76 -25.30
CA VAL A 72 7.76 -3.78 -26.36
C VAL A 72 9.25 -3.44 -26.44
N SER A 73 9.76 -3.21 -27.66
CA SER A 73 11.16 -2.82 -27.89
C SER A 73 11.44 -1.37 -27.50
N VAL A 74 10.39 -0.54 -27.44
CA VAL A 74 10.45 0.87 -27.04
C VAL A 74 9.20 1.16 -26.20
N LEU A 75 9.39 1.75 -25.02
CA LEU A 75 8.27 2.18 -24.16
C LEU A 75 7.61 3.45 -24.74
N PRO A 76 6.32 3.69 -24.48
CA PRO A 76 5.65 4.94 -24.88
C PRO A 76 6.38 6.18 -24.34
N GLY A 77 6.31 7.31 -25.04
CA GLY A 77 6.91 8.57 -24.55
C GLY A 77 6.15 9.20 -23.38
N SER A 78 4.89 8.83 -23.18
CA SER A 78 4.07 9.24 -22.04
C SER A 78 2.99 8.19 -21.77
N VAL A 79 2.67 8.00 -20.49
CA VAL A 79 1.55 7.17 -20.02
C VAL A 79 0.93 7.90 -18.84
N ILE A 80 -0.39 8.06 -18.84
CA ILE A 80 -1.17 8.50 -17.68
C ILE A 80 -2.22 7.44 -17.44
N LEU A 81 -2.23 6.85 -16.25
CA LEU A 81 -3.21 5.86 -15.85
C LEU A 81 -4.55 6.52 -15.55
N ASN A 82 -5.62 5.76 -15.67
CA ASN A 82 -6.95 6.12 -15.22
C ASN A 82 -7.00 6.09 -13.68
N HIS A 83 -6.56 7.15 -13.03
CA HIS A 83 -6.54 7.27 -11.57
C HIS A 83 -7.75 8.06 -11.06
N PRO A 84 -8.21 7.86 -9.81
CA PRO A 84 -9.26 8.70 -9.22
C PRO A 84 -8.76 10.15 -9.04
N ALA A 85 -9.68 11.11 -8.93
CA ALA A 85 -9.33 12.49 -8.54
C ALA A 85 -8.60 12.50 -7.19
N ALA A 86 -7.70 13.46 -6.93
CA ALA A 86 -6.95 13.50 -5.67
C ALA A 86 -7.88 13.65 -4.45
N GLY A 87 -7.69 12.75 -3.48
CA GLY A 87 -8.31 12.82 -2.15
C GLY A 87 -7.57 13.76 -1.20
N ASP A 88 -8.09 13.93 0.01
CA ASP A 88 -7.55 14.85 1.01
C ASP A 88 -7.44 14.20 2.40
N GLN A 89 -6.21 13.97 2.85
CA GLN A 89 -5.89 13.42 4.17
C GLN A 89 -5.99 14.46 5.30
N GLY A 90 -6.16 15.73 4.95
CA GLY A 90 -6.12 16.87 5.86
C GLY A 90 -4.80 16.96 6.64
N PHE A 91 -4.92 17.20 7.94
CA PHE A 91 -3.79 17.39 8.86
C PHE A 91 -3.28 16.09 9.49
N THR A 92 -3.79 14.92 9.09
CA THR A 92 -3.43 13.64 9.69
C THR A 92 -2.17 13.05 9.06
N GLY A 93 -1.41 12.24 9.82
CA GLY A 93 -0.26 11.45 9.36
C GLY A 93 -0.65 10.20 8.55
N THR A 94 -1.71 10.25 7.74
CA THR A 94 -2.27 9.06 7.08
C THR A 94 -1.88 8.90 5.60
N CYS A 95 -0.87 9.63 5.13
CA CYS A 95 -0.44 9.61 3.74
C CYS A 95 -0.21 8.21 3.16
N VAL A 96 0.31 7.25 3.94
CA VAL A 96 0.49 5.86 3.48
C VAL A 96 -0.86 5.19 3.17
N SER A 97 -1.86 5.38 4.05
CA SER A 97 -3.20 4.84 3.85
C SER A 97 -3.92 5.52 2.69
N TRP A 98 -3.72 6.81 2.47
CA TRP A 98 -4.28 7.52 1.31
C TRP A 98 -3.58 7.12 0.01
N SER A 99 -2.25 7.06 0.00
CA SER A 99 -1.50 6.65 -1.18
C SER A 99 -1.86 5.24 -1.63
N ILE A 100 -1.88 4.28 -0.70
CA ILE A 100 -2.17 2.88 -1.01
C ILE A 100 -3.68 2.66 -1.18
N GLY A 101 -4.48 3.07 -0.21
CA GLY A 101 -5.91 2.77 -0.14
C GLY A 101 -6.73 3.54 -1.15
N TYR A 102 -6.45 4.83 -1.34
CA TYR A 102 -7.20 5.68 -2.24
C TYR A 102 -6.59 5.68 -3.65
N ALA A 103 -5.33 6.10 -3.79
CA ALA A 103 -4.73 6.33 -5.11
C ALA A 103 -4.31 5.02 -5.80
N LEU A 104 -3.50 4.17 -5.16
CA LEU A 104 -2.99 2.93 -5.74
C LEU A 104 -4.12 1.92 -6.01
N MET A 105 -4.91 1.58 -4.99
CA MET A 105 -6.04 0.64 -5.14
C MET A 105 -7.13 1.20 -6.05
N GLY A 106 -7.40 2.51 -6.01
CA GLY A 106 -8.34 3.15 -6.93
C GLY A 106 -7.88 3.03 -8.38
N THR A 107 -6.62 3.37 -8.66
CA THR A 107 -6.03 3.24 -9.99
C THR A 107 -6.02 1.79 -10.48
N LEU A 108 -5.65 0.83 -9.63
CA LEU A 108 -5.73 -0.59 -9.99
C LEU A 108 -7.15 -1.03 -10.34
N ASN A 109 -8.18 -0.58 -9.63
CA ASN A 109 -9.56 -0.93 -9.95
C ASN A 109 -10.06 -0.28 -11.24
N ASN A 110 -9.53 0.88 -11.62
CA ASN A 110 -9.86 1.53 -12.88
C ASN A 110 -9.17 0.83 -14.08
N GLU A 111 -7.92 0.41 -13.91
CA GLU A 111 -7.14 -0.30 -14.93
C GLU A 111 -7.51 -1.79 -15.04
N PHE A 112 -7.88 -2.41 -13.91
CA PHE A 112 -8.25 -3.82 -13.78
C PHE A 112 -9.58 -3.95 -13.02
N PRO A 113 -10.72 -3.65 -13.67
CA PRO A 113 -12.01 -3.61 -13.00
C PRO A 113 -12.42 -4.94 -12.38
N THR A 114 -12.74 -4.90 -11.09
CA THR A 114 -13.35 -6.01 -10.36
C THR A 114 -14.87 -5.84 -10.35
N VAL A 115 -15.61 -6.91 -10.68
CA VAL A 115 -17.09 -6.87 -10.71
C VAL A 115 -17.63 -6.42 -9.35
N ASN A 116 -18.57 -5.46 -9.37
CA ASN A 116 -19.20 -4.85 -8.19
C ASN A 116 -18.26 -4.05 -7.27
N VAL A 117 -17.02 -3.80 -7.67
CA VAL A 117 -16.13 -2.86 -6.97
C VAL A 117 -16.21 -1.50 -7.64
N VAL A 118 -16.56 -0.47 -6.88
CA VAL A 118 -16.65 0.91 -7.35
C VAL A 118 -15.63 1.80 -6.64
N ASN A 119 -15.13 2.78 -7.37
CA ASN A 119 -14.28 3.85 -6.85
C ASN A 119 -15.13 5.07 -6.44
N PRO A 120 -14.62 5.94 -5.55
CA PRO A 120 -13.32 5.85 -4.85
C PRO A 120 -13.27 4.80 -3.73
N ARG A 121 -12.04 4.39 -3.37
CA ARG A 121 -11.75 3.49 -2.24
C ARG A 121 -11.33 4.31 -1.02
N SER A 122 -11.52 3.77 0.18
CA SER A 122 -11.22 4.51 1.43
C SER A 122 -9.72 4.79 1.58
N GLY A 123 -9.38 6.07 1.82
CA GLY A 123 -8.04 6.50 2.20
C GLY A 123 -7.72 6.31 3.69
N TRP A 124 -8.68 5.87 4.51
CA TRP A 124 -8.54 5.77 5.98
C TRP A 124 -8.48 4.33 6.50
N TYR A 125 -9.13 3.39 5.81
CA TYR A 125 -9.28 2.00 6.24
C TYR A 125 -7.98 1.30 6.65
N ILE A 126 -6.91 1.48 5.85
CA ILE A 126 -5.62 0.83 6.09
C ILE A 126 -5.02 1.35 7.41
N TYR A 127 -5.10 2.65 7.66
CA TYR A 127 -4.63 3.26 8.90
C TYR A 127 -5.42 2.74 10.12
N GLN A 128 -6.76 2.68 10.04
CA GLN A 128 -7.58 2.11 11.12
C GLN A 128 -7.23 0.66 11.42
N LYS A 129 -7.00 -0.16 10.38
CA LYS A 129 -6.64 -1.57 10.55
C LYS A 129 -5.34 -1.75 11.31
N ASP A 130 -4.33 -0.95 10.99
CA ASP A 130 -3.03 -0.99 11.67
C ASP A 130 -3.15 -0.50 13.12
N HIS A 131 -3.74 0.67 13.32
CA HIS A 131 -3.75 1.35 14.61
C HIS A 131 -4.70 0.70 15.64
N SER A 132 -5.88 0.24 15.22
CA SER A 132 -6.80 -0.49 16.11
C SER A 132 -6.24 -1.84 16.57
N ALA A 133 -5.38 -2.49 15.79
CA ALA A 133 -4.76 -3.76 16.15
C ALA A 133 -3.77 -3.63 17.33
N VAL A 134 -3.17 -2.45 17.51
CA VAL A 134 -2.22 -2.15 18.59
C VAL A 134 -2.78 -1.18 19.64
N GLY A 135 -4.05 -0.78 19.49
CA GLY A 135 -4.71 0.17 20.40
C GLY A 135 -4.17 1.61 20.31
N ASN A 136 -3.58 2.01 19.17
CA ASN A 136 -3.06 3.35 18.96
C ASN A 136 -4.16 4.29 18.48
N CYS A 137 -4.48 5.35 19.22
CA CYS A 137 -5.51 6.32 18.86
C CYS A 137 -4.95 7.61 18.22
N SER A 138 -3.64 7.70 17.94
CA SER A 138 -3.01 8.88 17.33
C SER A 138 -3.25 8.92 15.82
N ASP A 139 -3.71 10.07 15.32
CA ASP A 139 -3.82 10.35 13.90
C ASP A 139 -2.55 10.95 13.28
N GLN A 140 -1.44 11.02 14.04
CA GLN A 140 -0.15 11.61 13.62
C GLN A 140 1.02 10.61 13.60
N ASP A 141 0.86 9.44 14.20
CA ASP A 141 1.99 8.51 14.40
C ASP A 141 2.48 7.88 13.10
N GLY A 142 1.64 7.91 12.07
CA GLY A 142 2.02 7.41 10.75
C GLY A 142 2.11 5.89 10.71
N MET A 143 2.57 5.35 9.58
CA MET A 143 2.79 3.92 9.43
C MET A 143 3.87 3.62 8.40
N THR A 144 4.37 2.38 8.39
CA THR A 144 5.30 1.93 7.35
C THR A 144 4.53 1.58 6.07
N ILE A 145 5.17 1.80 4.92
CA ILE A 145 4.58 1.48 3.61
C ILE A 145 4.39 -0.03 3.47
N VAL A 146 5.33 -0.83 3.99
CA VAL A 146 5.25 -2.29 3.96
C VAL A 146 4.03 -2.80 4.74
N ASN A 147 3.72 -2.24 5.92
CA ASN A 147 2.51 -2.60 6.65
C ASN A 147 1.26 -2.22 5.84
N GLY A 148 1.21 -1.02 5.28
CA GLY A 148 0.08 -0.57 4.47
C GLY A 148 -0.17 -1.47 3.24
N MET A 149 0.89 -1.81 2.49
CA MET A 149 0.82 -2.70 1.33
C MET A 149 0.36 -4.11 1.73
N THR A 150 0.82 -4.59 2.89
CA THR A 150 0.43 -5.90 3.43
C THR A 150 -1.04 -5.93 3.84
N ILE A 151 -1.54 -4.88 4.52
CA ILE A 151 -2.95 -4.76 4.89
C ILE A 151 -3.83 -4.72 3.64
N ALA A 152 -3.48 -3.89 2.65
CA ALA A 152 -4.22 -3.79 1.39
C ALA A 152 -4.25 -5.12 0.62
N THR A 153 -3.12 -5.84 0.59
CA THR A 153 -3.04 -7.18 -0.03
C THR A 153 -3.93 -8.20 0.68
N ASN A 154 -3.92 -8.22 2.01
CA ASN A 154 -4.64 -9.24 2.79
C ASN A 154 -6.12 -8.96 2.92
N SER A 155 -6.47 -7.72 3.21
CA SER A 155 -7.82 -7.29 3.58
C SER A 155 -8.59 -6.70 2.40
N GLY A 156 -7.89 -6.23 1.36
CA GLY A 156 -8.46 -5.31 0.40
C GLY A 156 -8.70 -3.93 1.03
N VAL A 157 -9.47 -3.09 0.34
CA VAL A 157 -9.83 -1.73 0.81
C VAL A 157 -11.28 -1.46 0.45
N PRO A 158 -12.14 -1.01 1.39
CA PRO A 158 -13.57 -0.81 1.16
C PRO A 158 -13.86 0.43 0.31
N ALA A 159 -15.10 0.57 -0.15
CA ALA A 159 -15.57 1.78 -0.81
C ALA A 159 -15.45 2.97 0.16
N GLU A 160 -15.05 4.14 -0.33
CA GLU A 160 -14.94 5.35 0.49
C GLU A 160 -16.26 5.70 1.17
N SER A 161 -17.40 5.45 0.51
CA SER A 161 -18.73 5.70 1.07
C SER A 161 -19.07 4.89 2.33
N LEU A 162 -18.40 3.77 2.56
CA LEU A 162 -18.58 2.92 3.76
C LEU A 162 -17.61 3.28 4.88
N ASP A 163 -16.50 3.93 4.56
CA ASP A 163 -15.47 4.35 5.50
C ASP A 163 -14.85 5.71 5.10
N PRO A 164 -15.64 6.81 5.20
CA PRO A 164 -15.24 8.12 4.70
C PRO A 164 -14.44 8.97 5.70
N SER A 165 -14.41 8.58 6.98
CA SER A 165 -13.98 9.48 8.07
C SER A 165 -12.48 9.43 8.33
N LEU A 166 -11.93 10.48 8.96
CA LEU A 166 -10.65 10.49 9.68
C LEU A 166 -10.89 10.44 11.20
N GLY A 167 -11.82 9.58 11.65
CA GLY A 167 -12.25 9.46 13.06
C GLY A 167 -11.13 8.98 13.99
N SER A 168 -11.46 8.42 15.15
CA SER A 168 -10.41 7.84 16.00
C SER A 168 -9.81 6.60 15.32
N PRO A 169 -8.48 6.54 15.08
CA PRO A 169 -7.84 5.43 14.35
C PRO A 169 -7.80 4.12 15.14
N CYS A 170 -8.11 4.15 16.44
CA CYS A 170 -8.20 2.94 17.25
C CYS A 170 -9.58 2.25 17.20
N VAL A 171 -10.54 2.78 16.45
CA VAL A 171 -11.82 2.09 16.22
C VAL A 171 -11.64 1.07 15.11
N ALA A 172 -11.74 -0.22 15.45
CA ALA A 172 -11.63 -1.29 14.46
C ALA A 172 -12.76 -1.19 13.42
N PRO A 173 -12.47 -1.41 12.11
CA PRO A 173 -13.50 -1.41 11.09
C PRO A 173 -14.60 -2.45 11.36
N SER A 174 -15.86 -2.08 11.13
CA SER A 174 -17.01 -2.95 11.34
C SER A 174 -16.98 -4.20 10.44
N SER A 175 -17.77 -5.22 10.77
CA SER A 175 -17.91 -6.42 9.93
C SER A 175 -18.37 -6.10 8.51
N THR A 176 -19.29 -5.14 8.34
CA THR A 176 -19.76 -4.69 7.02
C THR A 176 -18.64 -4.05 6.19
N VAL A 177 -17.83 -3.18 6.82
CA VAL A 177 -16.69 -2.54 6.15
C VAL A 177 -15.64 -3.58 5.77
N ASN A 178 -15.34 -4.53 6.66
CA ASN A 178 -14.42 -5.63 6.36
C ASN A 178 -14.93 -6.56 5.26
N ALA A 179 -16.24 -6.81 5.20
CA ALA A 179 -16.84 -7.61 4.15
C ALA A 179 -16.73 -6.92 2.78
N ASP A 180 -16.96 -5.60 2.71
CA ASP A 180 -16.75 -4.84 1.46
C ASP A 180 -15.27 -4.81 1.05
N ALA A 181 -14.36 -4.55 1.99
CA ALA A 181 -12.92 -4.55 1.72
C ALA A 181 -12.48 -5.88 1.09
N ALA A 182 -12.99 -7.01 1.60
CA ALA A 182 -12.67 -8.34 1.11
C ALA A 182 -13.14 -8.61 -0.34
N THR A 183 -14.03 -7.77 -0.91
CA THR A 183 -14.41 -7.83 -2.33
C THR A 183 -13.39 -7.17 -3.26
N ASN A 184 -12.61 -6.22 -2.73
CA ASN A 184 -11.60 -5.47 -3.48
C ASN A 184 -10.18 -5.97 -3.16
N LYS A 185 -9.84 -7.15 -3.69
CA LYS A 185 -8.50 -7.73 -3.61
C LYS A 185 -7.77 -7.66 -4.95
N VAL A 186 -7.94 -6.55 -5.67
CA VAL A 186 -7.24 -6.35 -6.96
C VAL A 186 -5.74 -6.40 -6.75
N LEU A 187 -5.20 -5.75 -5.70
CA LEU A 187 -3.82 -5.88 -5.28
C LEU A 187 -3.56 -7.27 -4.71
N TYR A 188 -2.80 -8.08 -5.45
CA TYR A 188 -2.44 -9.43 -5.04
C TYR A 188 -1.03 -9.51 -4.45
N ARG A 189 -0.08 -8.89 -5.12
CA ARG A 189 1.31 -8.89 -4.69
C ARG A 189 1.95 -7.58 -5.02
N TYR A 190 3.03 -7.31 -4.33
CA TYR A 190 3.88 -6.17 -4.61
C TYR A 190 5.35 -6.58 -4.54
N GLY A 191 6.18 -5.84 -5.27
CA GLY A 191 7.62 -6.04 -5.26
C GLY A 191 8.34 -4.71 -5.39
N THR A 192 9.60 -4.68 -4.95
CA THR A 192 10.40 -3.46 -5.02
C THR A 192 10.88 -3.19 -6.44
N ILE A 193 10.99 -1.90 -6.78
CA ILE A 193 11.64 -1.41 -8.00
C ILE A 193 12.62 -0.30 -7.64
N SER A 194 13.60 -0.02 -8.51
CA SER A 194 14.74 0.84 -8.13
C SER A 194 15.17 1.83 -9.19
N ASN A 195 14.56 1.84 -10.38
CA ASN A 195 14.98 2.73 -11.46
C ASN A 195 13.82 3.15 -12.38
N LEU A 196 14.07 4.22 -13.14
CA LEU A 196 13.10 4.82 -14.05
C LEU A 196 12.56 3.84 -15.10
N THR A 197 13.39 2.94 -15.60
CA THR A 197 12.95 1.95 -16.60
C THR A 197 11.90 1.02 -16.02
N GLN A 198 12.06 0.58 -14.76
CA GLN A 198 11.07 -0.25 -14.09
C GLN A 198 9.77 0.52 -13.79
N ILE A 199 9.85 1.80 -13.40
CA ILE A 199 8.66 2.65 -13.22
C ILE A 199 7.89 2.77 -14.53
N LYS A 200 8.57 3.15 -15.62
CA LYS A 200 7.94 3.26 -16.94
C LYS A 200 7.40 1.93 -17.45
N THR A 201 8.10 0.83 -17.17
CA THR A 201 7.62 -0.53 -17.50
C THR A 201 6.34 -0.85 -16.73
N ALA A 202 6.27 -0.57 -15.43
CA ALA A 202 5.07 -0.77 -14.62
C ALA A 202 3.89 0.04 -15.18
N LEU A 203 4.09 1.34 -15.41
CA LEU A 203 3.05 2.22 -15.94
C LEU A 203 2.59 1.79 -17.34
N SER A 204 3.52 1.35 -18.23
CA SER A 204 3.15 0.80 -19.55
C SER A 204 2.35 -0.50 -19.49
N LEU A 205 2.40 -1.19 -18.34
CA LEU A 205 1.62 -2.39 -18.04
C LEU A 205 0.36 -2.06 -17.23
N HIS A 206 -0.04 -0.78 -17.17
CA HIS A 206 -1.20 -0.30 -16.42
C HIS A 206 -1.07 -0.43 -14.90
N LEU A 207 0.16 -0.57 -14.38
CA LEU A 207 0.43 -0.77 -12.96
C LEU A 207 0.90 0.54 -12.30
N PRO A 208 0.15 1.11 -11.35
CA PRO A 208 0.60 2.24 -10.57
C PRO A 208 1.76 1.83 -9.64
N VAL A 209 2.56 2.81 -9.22
CA VAL A 209 3.73 2.59 -8.36
C VAL A 209 3.56 3.37 -7.06
N GLU A 210 3.58 2.66 -5.93
CA GLU A 210 3.59 3.26 -4.60
C GLU A 210 4.97 3.84 -4.30
N MET A 211 5.03 5.05 -3.75
CA MET A 211 6.27 5.77 -3.48
C MET A 211 6.26 6.40 -2.08
N GLY A 212 7.28 6.06 -1.29
CA GLY A 212 7.63 6.74 -0.05
C GLY A 212 8.89 7.57 -0.17
N PHE A 213 8.93 8.76 0.43
CA PHE A 213 10.08 9.66 0.34
C PHE A 213 10.09 10.74 1.43
N ASN A 214 11.25 11.36 1.63
CA ASN A 214 11.44 12.52 2.50
C ASN A 214 10.98 13.82 1.82
N VAL A 215 10.18 14.60 2.53
CA VAL A 215 9.64 15.89 2.10
C VAL A 215 10.46 17.04 2.68
N PHE A 216 10.66 18.07 1.86
CA PHE A 216 11.32 19.33 2.20
C PHE A 216 10.42 20.50 1.79
N ASP A 217 10.67 21.71 2.32
CA ASP A 217 9.87 22.91 2.02
C ASP A 217 9.65 23.13 0.50
N SER A 218 10.64 22.79 -0.34
CA SER A 218 10.53 22.88 -1.81
C SER A 218 9.39 22.04 -2.42
N PHE A 219 8.98 20.95 -1.77
CA PHE A 219 7.87 20.12 -2.22
C PHE A 219 6.52 20.81 -1.97
N ASP A 220 6.35 21.41 -0.79
CA ASP A 220 5.18 22.24 -0.47
C ASP A 220 5.03 23.40 -1.46
N ASP A 221 6.15 24.05 -1.77
CA ASP A 221 6.18 25.15 -2.74
C ASP A 221 5.78 24.67 -4.13
N ALA A 222 6.36 23.56 -4.59
CA ALA A 222 6.02 23.01 -5.91
C ALA A 222 4.53 22.67 -6.02
N PHE A 223 3.96 22.05 -4.98
CA PHE A 223 2.54 21.70 -4.94
C PHE A 223 1.66 22.95 -4.90
N PHE A 224 1.94 23.89 -3.99
CA PHE A 224 1.14 25.11 -3.83
C PHE A 224 1.13 25.99 -5.09
N PHE A 225 2.27 26.11 -5.77
CA PHE A 225 2.38 26.92 -6.99
C PHE A 225 2.06 26.15 -8.28
N GLY A 226 1.74 24.85 -8.18
CA GLY A 226 1.40 24.01 -9.33
C GLY A 226 2.55 23.85 -10.34
N THR A 227 3.78 23.74 -9.84
CA THR A 227 4.99 23.59 -10.65
C THR A 227 5.55 22.18 -10.58
N THR A 228 6.44 21.82 -11.51
CA THR A 228 7.22 20.59 -11.40
C THR A 228 8.16 20.66 -10.20
N PHE A 229 8.08 19.66 -9.33
CA PHE A 229 9.04 19.48 -8.26
C PHE A 229 10.40 19.05 -8.85
N SER A 230 11.30 20.02 -8.98
CA SER A 230 12.54 19.93 -9.77
C SER A 230 13.82 20.18 -8.96
N SER A 231 13.71 20.45 -7.66
CA SER A 231 14.86 20.55 -6.76
C SER A 231 14.49 20.26 -5.32
N VAL A 232 15.37 19.57 -4.58
CA VAL A 232 15.22 19.37 -3.13
C VAL A 232 15.93 20.50 -2.39
N SER A 233 15.19 21.33 -1.63
CA SER A 233 15.76 22.42 -0.84
C SER A 233 14.88 22.83 0.33
N GLY A 234 15.46 23.57 1.28
CA GLY A 234 14.77 24.01 2.49
C GLY A 234 14.87 22.98 3.61
N ASN A 235 14.03 23.13 4.63
CA ASN A 235 14.07 22.28 5.80
C ASN A 235 13.40 20.94 5.52
N TYR A 236 13.96 19.87 6.09
CA TYR A 236 13.29 18.58 6.15
C TYR A 236 12.03 18.69 7.01
N ARG A 237 10.91 18.17 6.50
CA ARG A 237 9.61 18.22 7.18
C ARG A 237 9.17 16.91 7.79
N GLY A 238 9.59 15.78 7.22
CA GLY A 238 9.04 14.46 7.50
C GLY A 238 9.03 13.60 6.25
N ALA A 239 8.59 12.36 6.37
CA ALA A 239 8.41 11.47 5.23
C ALA A 239 6.93 11.35 4.83
N HIS A 240 6.71 11.19 3.54
CA HIS A 240 5.41 11.18 2.88
C HIS A 240 5.28 10.00 1.94
N ALA A 241 4.03 9.66 1.59
CA ALA A 241 3.72 8.62 0.62
C ALA A 241 2.75 9.14 -0.44
N VAL A 242 3.01 8.80 -1.69
CA VAL A 242 2.21 9.19 -2.88
C VAL A 242 2.22 8.05 -3.90
N CYS A 243 1.28 8.09 -4.84
CA CYS A 243 1.19 7.11 -5.90
C CYS A 243 1.66 7.71 -7.22
N ILE A 244 2.63 7.10 -7.90
CA ILE A 244 3.00 7.46 -9.27
C ILE A 244 1.95 6.84 -10.20
N VAL A 245 1.25 7.71 -10.94
CA VAL A 245 0.13 7.37 -11.83
C VAL A 245 0.43 7.68 -13.29
N GLY A 246 1.63 8.18 -13.60
CA GLY A 246 2.03 8.43 -14.98
C GLY A 246 3.45 8.95 -15.16
N TYR A 247 3.83 9.18 -16.40
CA TYR A 247 5.07 9.85 -16.79
C TYR A 247 4.93 10.55 -18.14
N ASP A 248 5.80 11.52 -18.39
CA ASP A 248 5.90 12.22 -19.67
C ASP A 248 7.36 12.58 -19.94
N ASP A 249 7.95 11.97 -20.97
CA ASP A 249 9.34 12.20 -21.36
C ASP A 249 9.60 13.60 -21.91
N ALA A 250 8.58 14.26 -22.47
CA ALA A 250 8.71 15.65 -22.86
C ALA A 250 8.80 16.59 -21.63
N LYS A 251 8.30 16.15 -20.47
CA LYS A 251 8.42 16.86 -19.19
C LYS A 251 9.62 16.44 -18.36
N ASN A 252 10.29 15.34 -18.73
CA ASN A 252 11.33 14.71 -17.92
C ASN A 252 10.86 14.38 -16.50
N ALA A 253 9.60 13.96 -16.34
CA ALA A 253 8.97 13.82 -15.02
C ALA A 253 7.96 12.67 -14.94
N VAL A 254 7.80 12.14 -13.73
CA VAL A 254 6.68 11.26 -13.35
C VAL A 254 5.53 12.10 -12.78
N LEU A 255 4.28 11.68 -12.99
CA LEU A 255 3.10 12.27 -12.36
C LEU A 255 2.80 11.53 -11.06
N ILE A 256 2.86 12.23 -9.93
CA ILE A 256 2.48 11.70 -8.61
C ILE A 256 1.10 12.23 -8.22
N GLN A 257 0.19 11.34 -7.84
CA GLN A 257 -1.06 11.69 -7.19
C GLN A 257 -0.79 11.91 -5.69
N ASN A 258 -0.95 13.16 -5.25
CA ASN A 258 -0.85 13.53 -3.85
C ASN A 258 -2.21 13.31 -3.14
N SER A 259 -2.22 13.52 -1.83
CA SER A 259 -3.39 13.32 -0.96
C SER A 259 -3.74 14.58 -0.16
N TRP A 260 -3.57 15.75 -0.78
CA TRP A 260 -3.80 17.08 -0.17
C TRP A 260 -4.95 17.82 -0.86
N GLY A 261 -5.92 17.09 -1.40
CA GLY A 261 -7.02 17.64 -2.18
C GLY A 261 -6.57 18.25 -3.51
N THR A 262 -7.47 19.02 -4.12
CA THR A 262 -7.34 19.52 -5.50
C THR A 262 -7.02 21.02 -5.59
N PHE A 263 -6.71 21.67 -4.46
CA PHE A 263 -6.44 23.13 -4.44
C PHE A 263 -5.08 23.50 -5.05
N GLY A 264 -4.15 22.55 -5.11
CA GLY A 264 -2.81 22.71 -5.65
C GLY A 264 -2.47 21.63 -6.68
N GLY A 265 -1.19 21.55 -7.04
CA GLY A 265 -0.69 20.63 -8.05
C GLY A 265 -0.83 21.15 -9.48
N ASP A 266 -0.67 20.25 -10.44
CA ASP A 266 -0.71 20.53 -11.87
C ASP A 266 -2.11 21.00 -12.31
N ALA A 267 -2.15 22.00 -13.18
CA ALA A 267 -3.40 22.59 -13.65
C ALA A 267 -4.27 21.63 -14.50
N THR A 268 -3.65 20.65 -15.15
CA THR A 268 -4.34 19.61 -15.95
C THR A 268 -4.79 18.46 -15.05
N TYR A 269 -4.01 18.16 -14.00
CA TYR A 269 -4.27 17.09 -13.05
C TYR A 269 -4.32 17.64 -11.60
N PRO A 270 -5.42 18.32 -11.20
CA PRO A 270 -5.52 18.93 -9.88
C PRO A 270 -5.25 17.93 -8.74
N GLY A 271 -4.42 18.34 -7.78
CA GLY A 271 -3.95 17.49 -6.68
C GLY A 271 -2.86 16.47 -7.05
N CYS A 272 -2.50 16.36 -8.33
CA CYS A 272 -1.30 15.64 -8.77
C CYS A 272 -0.15 16.62 -9.01
N MET A 273 1.09 16.15 -9.01
CA MET A 273 2.26 16.99 -9.26
C MET A 273 3.27 16.26 -10.13
N TRP A 274 3.92 16.98 -11.03
CA TRP A 274 5.06 16.44 -11.76
C TRP A 274 6.31 16.43 -10.87
N LEU A 275 6.98 15.29 -10.82
CA LEU A 275 8.25 15.09 -10.12
C LEU A 275 9.34 14.76 -11.15
N ASP A 276 10.36 15.61 -11.23
CA ASP A 276 11.47 15.45 -12.17
C ASP A 276 12.22 14.11 -11.97
N TYR A 277 12.62 13.48 -13.07
CA TYR A 277 13.32 12.18 -13.05
C TYR A 277 14.63 12.21 -12.26
N GLY A 278 15.38 13.31 -12.30
CA GLY A 278 16.62 13.46 -11.54
C GLY A 278 16.34 13.65 -10.05
N VAL A 279 15.29 14.40 -9.71
CA VAL A 279 14.88 14.60 -8.31
C VAL A 279 14.40 13.31 -7.68
N LEU A 280 13.61 12.50 -8.39
CA LEU A 280 13.06 11.22 -7.91
C LEU A 280 14.12 10.29 -7.27
N PHE A 281 15.36 10.33 -7.78
CA PHE A 281 16.48 9.52 -7.29
C PHE A 281 17.53 10.33 -6.53
N ASN A 282 17.21 11.57 -6.14
CA ASN A 282 18.07 12.36 -5.27
C ASN A 282 18.20 11.66 -3.91
N GLY A 283 19.44 11.49 -3.43
CA GLY A 283 19.72 10.78 -2.18
C GLY A 283 19.03 11.37 -0.95
N ALA A 284 18.71 12.67 -0.94
CA ALA A 284 17.98 13.31 0.14
C ALA A 284 16.52 12.82 0.25
N MET A 285 15.92 12.41 -0.87
CA MET A 285 14.54 11.89 -0.89
C MET A 285 14.43 10.51 -0.23
N GLY A 286 15.49 9.71 -0.18
CA GLY A 286 15.44 8.38 0.46
C GLY A 286 14.34 7.46 -0.11
N THR A 287 14.07 7.59 -1.41
CA THR A 287 12.90 7.02 -2.09
C THR A 287 12.77 5.50 -1.95
N GLN A 288 11.58 5.02 -1.56
CA GLN A 288 11.18 3.60 -1.57
C GLN A 288 10.07 3.42 -2.61
N LEU A 289 10.20 2.42 -3.50
CA LEU A 289 9.27 2.21 -4.60
C LEU A 289 8.75 0.77 -4.63
N PHE A 290 7.44 0.64 -4.82
CA PHE A 290 6.79 -0.66 -4.96
C PHE A 290 5.87 -0.64 -6.17
N VAL A 291 5.94 -1.69 -6.98
CA VAL A 291 4.92 -1.94 -8.01
C VAL A 291 3.89 -2.93 -7.47
N ALA A 292 2.63 -2.57 -7.58
CA ALA A 292 1.50 -3.44 -7.30
C ALA A 292 1.14 -4.25 -8.55
N SER A 293 0.84 -5.54 -8.39
CA SER A 293 0.40 -6.41 -9.48
C SER A 293 -0.98 -6.99 -9.17
N PRO A 294 -1.89 -7.05 -10.17
CA PRO A 294 -3.22 -7.59 -9.96
C PRO A 294 -3.24 -9.11 -9.78
N ASP A 295 -4.28 -9.63 -9.13
CA ASP A 295 -4.54 -11.08 -9.02
C ASP A 295 -4.88 -11.67 -10.40
N SER A 296 -4.06 -12.62 -10.91
CA SER A 296 -4.41 -13.34 -12.14
C SER A 296 -5.49 -14.41 -11.97
N GLY A 297 -5.93 -14.70 -10.74
CA GLY A 297 -6.64 -15.94 -10.43
C GLY A 297 -5.76 -17.17 -10.68
N SER A 298 -4.44 -17.00 -10.81
CA SER A 298 -3.53 -18.13 -10.89
C SER A 298 -3.41 -18.80 -9.52
N PRO A 299 -3.04 -20.09 -9.49
CA PRO A 299 -2.58 -20.75 -8.28
C PRO A 299 -1.38 -19.99 -7.71
N GLN A 300 -1.37 -19.85 -6.39
CA GLN A 300 -0.44 -19.08 -5.59
C GLN A 300 0.26 -20.00 -4.61
N GLU A 301 1.55 -19.76 -4.36
CA GLU A 301 2.26 -20.49 -3.32
C GLU A 301 1.55 -20.34 -1.97
N VAL A 302 1.27 -21.47 -1.34
CA VAL A 302 0.90 -21.52 0.06
C VAL A 302 2.21 -21.61 0.83
N PHE A 303 2.44 -20.64 1.71
CA PHE A 303 3.59 -20.61 2.59
C PHE A 303 3.24 -21.31 3.90
N GLU A 304 4.12 -22.20 4.31
CA GLU A 304 4.13 -22.74 5.66
C GLU A 304 5.02 -21.87 6.54
N PHE A 305 4.50 -21.53 7.72
CA PHE A 305 5.20 -20.82 8.77
C PHE A 305 5.34 -21.70 10.00
N TYR A 306 6.46 -21.55 10.70
CA TYR A 306 6.74 -22.26 11.94
C TYR A 306 7.05 -21.28 13.07
N ASN A 307 6.47 -21.53 14.23
CA ASN A 307 6.77 -20.80 15.46
C ASN A 307 7.46 -21.74 16.46
N SER A 308 8.78 -21.60 16.61
CA SER A 308 9.58 -22.50 17.45
C SER A 308 9.27 -22.41 18.94
N SER A 309 8.72 -21.28 19.42
CA SER A 309 8.35 -21.11 20.83
C SER A 309 7.04 -21.82 21.16
N LEU A 310 6.14 -21.91 20.18
CA LEU A 310 4.85 -22.61 20.31
C LEU A 310 4.94 -24.06 19.87
N GLY A 311 5.87 -24.37 18.98
CA GLY A 311 6.00 -25.67 18.34
C GLY A 311 4.94 -25.95 17.28
N ASN A 312 4.35 -24.92 16.67
CA ASN A 312 3.21 -25.06 15.75
C ASN A 312 3.49 -24.57 14.33
N HIS A 313 2.70 -25.12 13.41
CA HIS A 313 2.68 -24.75 12.01
C HIS A 313 1.43 -23.91 11.64
N ALA A 314 1.56 -23.10 10.60
CA ALA A 314 0.44 -22.39 9.97
C ALA A 314 0.67 -22.27 8.46
N LEU A 315 -0.42 -22.33 7.70
CA LEU A 315 -0.44 -22.10 6.26
C LEU A 315 -1.04 -20.72 5.97
N SER A 316 -0.45 -19.99 5.04
CA SER A 316 -1.04 -18.75 4.50
C SER A 316 -0.60 -18.49 3.08
N LEU A 317 -1.46 -17.81 2.30
CA LEU A 317 -1.07 -17.20 1.04
C LEU A 317 -0.27 -15.89 1.25
N ASN A 318 -0.30 -15.33 2.46
CA ASN A 318 0.40 -14.08 2.78
C ASN A 318 1.87 -14.34 3.10
N TYR A 319 2.76 -14.06 2.14
CA TYR A 319 4.21 -14.11 2.36
C TYR A 319 4.66 -13.21 3.53
N GLY A 320 4.03 -12.05 3.71
CA GLY A 320 4.38 -11.08 4.76
C GLY A 320 3.86 -11.41 6.17
N LEU A 321 3.32 -12.62 6.41
CA LEU A 321 2.78 -12.99 7.73
C LEU A 321 3.77 -12.77 8.90
N PRO A 322 5.09 -13.06 8.78
CA PRO A 322 6.05 -12.85 9.86
C PRO A 322 6.22 -11.41 10.34
N SER A 323 5.96 -10.41 9.49
CA SER A 323 6.03 -9.01 9.91
C SER A 323 4.81 -8.56 10.71
N LEU A 324 3.70 -9.29 10.61
CA LEU A 324 2.47 -9.03 11.36
C LEU A 324 2.39 -9.83 12.66
N HIS A 325 3.06 -10.98 12.73
CA HIS A 325 2.97 -11.89 13.86
C HIS A 325 4.38 -12.32 14.34
N ALA A 326 4.85 -11.68 15.41
CA ALA A 326 6.14 -11.98 16.00
C ALA A 326 6.25 -13.46 16.41
N GLY A 327 7.41 -14.08 16.12
CA GLY A 327 7.70 -15.48 16.43
C GLY A 327 7.37 -16.47 15.30
N TRP A 328 6.59 -16.07 14.29
CA TRP A 328 6.35 -16.87 13.09
C TRP A 328 7.46 -16.62 12.06
N ASN A 329 8.01 -17.70 11.50
CA ASN A 329 9.07 -17.65 10.50
C ASN A 329 8.71 -18.51 9.30
N HIS A 330 9.19 -18.15 8.10
CA HIS A 330 9.02 -18.99 6.92
C HIS A 330 9.64 -20.38 7.14
N ASN A 331 8.89 -21.42 6.83
CA ASN A 331 9.32 -22.81 6.95
C ASN A 331 9.42 -23.49 5.58
N ALA A 332 8.34 -23.44 4.78
CA ALA A 332 8.29 -24.10 3.48
C ALA A 332 7.31 -23.46 2.52
N GLN A 333 7.34 -23.93 1.28
CA GLN A 333 6.34 -23.70 0.25
C GLN A 333 5.88 -25.10 -0.19
N PRO A 334 4.85 -25.70 0.42
CA PRO A 334 4.48 -27.08 0.12
C PRO A 334 3.69 -27.27 -1.18
N PHE A 335 2.91 -26.27 -1.61
CA PHE A 335 2.05 -26.36 -2.80
C PHE A 335 1.46 -25.00 -3.23
N LYS A 336 0.66 -25.00 -4.31
CA LYS A 336 -0.08 -23.83 -4.81
C LYS A 336 -1.59 -23.98 -4.69
N ALA A 337 -2.28 -22.96 -4.17
CA ALA A 337 -3.74 -22.89 -4.06
C ALA A 337 -4.29 -21.56 -4.58
N TYR A 338 -5.61 -21.43 -4.69
CA TYR A 338 -6.23 -20.20 -5.21
C TYR A 338 -6.66 -19.25 -4.09
N ALA A 339 -6.48 -17.94 -4.25
CA ALA A 339 -6.95 -16.94 -3.28
C ALA A 339 -8.47 -16.72 -3.31
N LYS A 340 -9.14 -17.13 -4.39
CA LYS A 340 -10.58 -16.94 -4.61
C LYS A 340 -11.23 -18.20 -5.14
N ASN A 341 -12.54 -18.29 -4.97
CA ASN A 341 -13.34 -19.38 -5.50
C ASN A 341 -13.31 -19.36 -7.04
N LEU A 342 -12.67 -20.37 -7.64
CA LEU A 342 -12.78 -20.66 -9.06
C LEU A 342 -13.68 -21.86 -9.29
N THR A 343 -14.22 -21.98 -10.51
CA THR A 343 -15.06 -23.12 -10.90
C THR A 343 -14.35 -24.44 -10.57
N GLY A 344 -15.02 -25.28 -9.77
CA GLY A 344 -14.51 -26.59 -9.35
C GLY A 344 -13.65 -26.58 -8.09
N THR A 345 -13.34 -25.41 -7.52
CA THR A 345 -12.66 -25.30 -6.23
C THR A 345 -13.66 -25.15 -5.08
N VAL A 346 -13.20 -25.46 -3.87
CA VAL A 346 -13.92 -25.29 -2.61
C VAL A 346 -13.04 -24.55 -1.61
N PRO A 347 -13.63 -23.80 -0.66
CA PRO A 347 -12.86 -23.16 0.39
C PRO A 347 -12.15 -24.20 1.27
N VAL A 348 -10.92 -23.89 1.65
CA VAL A 348 -10.19 -24.54 2.74
C VAL A 348 -10.29 -23.63 3.95
N TYR A 349 -10.99 -24.11 4.97
CA TYR A 349 -11.24 -23.42 6.21
C TYR A 349 -10.12 -23.69 7.20
N GLN A 350 -9.71 -22.66 7.93
CA GLN A 350 -8.84 -22.79 9.09
C GLN A 350 -9.68 -22.82 10.36
N PHE A 351 -9.24 -23.66 11.29
CA PHE A 351 -9.72 -23.64 12.67
C PHE A 351 -8.53 -23.54 13.61
N LEU A 352 -8.62 -22.62 14.58
CA LEU A 352 -7.60 -22.34 15.56
C LEU A 352 -7.96 -22.97 16.90
N ASN A 353 -7.02 -23.68 17.51
CA ASN A 353 -7.12 -24.09 18.91
C ASN A 353 -6.52 -23.02 19.82
N ASN A 354 -7.36 -22.27 20.52
CA ASN A 354 -6.92 -21.16 21.36
C ASN A 354 -6.07 -21.57 22.58
N SER A 355 -6.06 -22.86 22.95
CA SER A 355 -5.31 -23.33 24.12
C SER A 355 -3.85 -23.62 23.81
N ASN A 356 -3.55 -24.07 22.59
CA ASN A 356 -2.20 -24.41 22.16
C ASN A 356 -1.73 -23.69 20.90
N ALA A 357 -2.58 -22.86 20.27
CA ALA A 357 -2.35 -22.15 19.01
C ALA A 357 -2.13 -23.03 17.77
N ASP A 358 -2.63 -24.27 17.79
CA ASP A 358 -2.57 -25.19 16.65
C ASP A 358 -3.64 -24.85 15.59
N HIS A 359 -3.34 -25.15 14.32
CA HIS A 359 -4.19 -24.86 13.17
C HIS A 359 -4.58 -26.12 12.40
N VAL A 360 -5.87 -26.29 12.14
CA VAL A 360 -6.39 -27.36 11.29
C VAL A 360 -7.03 -26.79 10.03
N TYR A 361 -6.72 -27.39 8.88
CA TYR A 361 -7.15 -26.96 7.55
C TYR A 361 -8.01 -28.04 6.89
N THR A 362 -9.27 -27.71 6.57
CA THR A 362 -10.22 -28.68 6.02
C THR A 362 -11.20 -28.04 5.06
N THR A 363 -11.71 -28.79 4.09
CA THR A 363 -12.82 -28.34 3.23
C THR A 363 -14.19 -28.49 3.90
N ASN A 364 -14.27 -29.09 5.09
CA ASN A 364 -15.52 -29.23 5.82
C ASN A 364 -15.74 -28.04 6.77
N ARG A 365 -16.79 -27.24 6.53
CA ARG A 365 -17.14 -26.10 7.39
C ARG A 365 -17.60 -26.51 8.80
N TYR A 366 -18.02 -27.75 8.98
CA TYR A 366 -18.54 -28.29 10.24
C TYR A 366 -17.87 -29.65 10.57
N PRO A 367 -16.56 -29.65 10.87
CA PRO A 367 -15.78 -30.88 11.04
C PRO A 367 -16.02 -31.60 12.37
N GLY A 368 -16.81 -31.02 13.29
CA GLY A 368 -17.16 -31.66 14.56
C GLY A 368 -16.05 -31.63 15.62
N PHE A 369 -15.12 -30.68 15.56
CA PHE A 369 -14.00 -30.54 16.51
C PHE A 369 -14.39 -30.19 17.96
N GLY A 370 -15.68 -30.07 18.26
CA GLY A 370 -16.14 -29.67 19.60
C GLY A 370 -15.71 -28.24 19.97
N PRO A 371 -15.53 -27.94 21.27
CA PRO A 371 -15.19 -26.59 21.74
C PRO A 371 -13.71 -26.22 21.55
N TYR A 372 -12.88 -27.15 21.09
CA TYR A 372 -11.42 -26.99 21.12
C TYR A 372 -10.87 -26.19 19.93
N TYR A 373 -11.49 -26.31 18.76
CA TYR A 373 -11.10 -25.60 17.54
C TYR A 373 -12.18 -24.63 17.11
N VAL A 374 -11.83 -23.35 17.06
CA VAL A 374 -12.72 -22.27 16.68
C VAL A 374 -12.50 -21.94 15.20
N TYR A 375 -13.59 -21.74 14.46
CA TYR A 375 -13.52 -21.34 13.06
C TYR A 375 -12.81 -19.98 12.92
N ASP A 376 -11.79 -19.93 12.06
CA ASP A 376 -10.91 -18.77 11.88
C ASP A 376 -10.81 -18.34 10.40
N GLY A 377 -11.82 -18.67 9.60
CA GLY A 377 -11.95 -18.16 8.23
C GLY A 377 -11.55 -19.12 7.11
N ILE A 378 -11.52 -18.58 5.90
CA ILE A 378 -11.06 -19.26 4.68
C ILE A 378 -9.62 -18.81 4.43
N VAL A 379 -8.71 -19.77 4.20
CA VAL A 379 -7.29 -19.45 3.97
C VAL A 379 -6.96 -19.42 2.49
N PHE A 380 -7.51 -20.36 1.73
CA PHE A 380 -7.40 -20.46 0.27
C PHE A 380 -8.51 -21.36 -0.27
N TYR A 381 -8.53 -21.56 -1.58
CA TYR A 381 -9.44 -22.43 -2.32
C TYR A 381 -8.64 -23.53 -3.02
N ALA A 382 -9.10 -24.76 -2.87
CA ALA A 382 -8.45 -25.98 -3.36
C ALA A 382 -9.51 -26.92 -3.95
N TYR A 383 -9.14 -28.14 -4.33
CA TYR A 383 -10.08 -29.12 -4.86
C TYR A 383 -10.44 -30.17 -3.79
N SER A 384 -11.73 -30.50 -3.66
CA SER A 384 -12.19 -31.61 -2.82
C SER A 384 -12.06 -32.99 -3.50
N TYR A 385 -11.57 -33.01 -4.73
CA TYR A 385 -11.39 -34.20 -5.56
C TYR A 385 -10.10 -34.09 -6.37
N ASN A 386 -9.60 -35.22 -6.88
CA ASN A 386 -8.42 -35.26 -7.74
C ASN A 386 -8.74 -34.68 -9.14
N ALA A 387 -8.62 -33.36 -9.28
CA ALA A 387 -8.77 -32.67 -10.56
C ALA A 387 -7.50 -32.82 -11.42
N PRO A 388 -7.59 -32.72 -12.76
CA PRO A 388 -6.42 -32.80 -13.64
C PRO A 388 -5.31 -31.81 -13.22
N GLY A 389 -4.08 -32.32 -13.09
CA GLY A 389 -2.91 -31.52 -12.72
C GLY A 389 -2.74 -31.29 -11.21
N THR A 390 -3.66 -31.78 -10.37
CA THR A 390 -3.55 -31.64 -8.92
C THR A 390 -2.77 -32.77 -8.26
N VAL A 391 -2.28 -32.51 -7.04
CA VAL A 391 -1.63 -33.46 -6.14
C VAL A 391 -2.38 -33.50 -4.80
N PRO A 392 -2.43 -34.66 -4.13
CA PRO A 392 -3.02 -34.77 -2.80
C PRO A 392 -2.24 -33.96 -1.76
N VAL A 393 -2.93 -33.38 -0.79
CA VAL A 393 -2.32 -32.81 0.43
C VAL A 393 -2.72 -33.67 1.61
N TYR A 394 -1.72 -34.28 2.25
CA TYR A 394 -1.90 -35.15 3.39
C TYR A 394 -1.71 -34.36 4.69
N GLU A 395 -2.62 -34.59 5.62
CA GLU A 395 -2.56 -34.09 6.98
C GLU A 395 -1.83 -35.11 7.87
N PHE A 396 -0.94 -34.62 8.72
CA PHE A 396 -0.24 -35.41 9.72
C PHE A 396 -0.46 -34.79 11.10
N TRP A 397 -0.62 -35.64 12.10
CA TRP A 397 -0.87 -35.26 13.49
C TRP A 397 0.23 -35.80 14.40
N HIS A 398 0.61 -35.01 15.41
CA HIS A 398 1.50 -35.41 16.48
C HIS A 398 0.76 -35.49 17.82
N GLY A 399 1.17 -36.43 18.69
CA GLY A 399 0.59 -36.65 20.02
C GLY A 399 0.57 -35.44 20.97
N SER A 400 1.32 -34.38 20.65
CA SER A 400 1.28 -33.08 21.36
C SER A 400 0.09 -32.19 20.97
N GLY A 401 -0.69 -32.56 19.95
CA GLY A 401 -1.81 -31.77 19.45
C GLY A 401 -1.42 -30.74 18.38
N ASP A 402 -0.44 -31.06 17.53
CA ASP A 402 0.03 -30.22 16.41
C ASP A 402 -0.23 -30.93 15.07
N HIS A 403 -0.45 -30.13 14.01
CA HIS A 403 -0.69 -30.62 12.65
C HIS A 403 0.27 -30.01 11.62
N PHE A 404 0.74 -30.82 10.68
CA PHE A 404 1.40 -30.32 9.46
C PHE A 404 0.82 -30.95 8.19
N TYR A 405 1.04 -30.29 7.06
CA TYR A 405 0.45 -30.65 5.77
C TYR A 405 1.53 -30.80 4.70
N SER A 406 1.50 -31.89 3.93
CA SER A 406 2.49 -32.16 2.89
C SER A 406 1.89 -32.84 1.68
N THR A 407 2.45 -32.58 0.49
CA THR A 407 2.15 -33.34 -0.73
C THR A 407 2.88 -34.69 -0.78
N ASN A 408 3.82 -34.93 0.13
CA ASN A 408 4.53 -36.20 0.27
C ASN A 408 3.87 -37.07 1.36
N ILE A 409 3.28 -38.20 0.97
CA ILE A 409 2.67 -39.15 1.90
C ILE A 409 3.65 -39.71 2.94
N ASN A 410 4.95 -39.70 2.64
CA ASN A 410 6.01 -40.18 3.53
C ASN A 410 6.68 -39.05 4.33
N ALA A 411 6.09 -37.84 4.36
CA ALA A 411 6.70 -36.69 5.03
C ALA A 411 6.96 -36.92 6.52
N ALA A 412 6.11 -37.71 7.20
CA ALA A 412 6.26 -38.04 8.61
C ALA A 412 7.28 -39.17 8.90
N SER A 413 7.71 -39.95 7.90
CA SER A 413 8.58 -41.12 8.13
C SER A 413 9.89 -40.83 8.87
N PRO A 414 10.55 -39.67 8.68
CA PRO A 414 11.75 -39.32 9.44
C PRO A 414 11.50 -38.83 10.88
N PHE A 415 10.24 -38.57 11.26
CA PHE A 415 9.89 -37.85 12.49
C PHE A 415 9.05 -38.72 13.43
N PRO A 416 9.64 -39.31 14.48
CA PRO A 416 8.92 -40.12 15.46
C PRO A 416 7.75 -39.34 16.09
N GLY A 417 6.61 -40.02 16.29
CA GLY A 417 5.43 -39.44 16.92
C GLY A 417 4.43 -38.79 15.95
N TRP A 418 4.82 -38.57 14.69
CA TRP A 418 3.93 -38.07 13.65
C TRP A 418 3.23 -39.21 12.91
N THR A 419 1.90 -39.08 12.74
CA THR A 419 1.07 -40.09 12.07
C THR A 419 0.18 -39.46 11.02
N TYR A 420 -0.06 -40.18 9.92
CA TYR A 420 -1.02 -39.78 8.90
C TYR A 420 -2.43 -39.62 9.50
N ASN A 421 -3.05 -38.45 9.31
CA ASN A 421 -4.35 -38.10 9.87
C ASN A 421 -5.44 -37.88 8.81
N GLY A 422 -5.08 -37.75 7.52
CA GLY A 422 -6.09 -37.68 6.47
C GLY A 422 -5.63 -37.07 5.16
N LEU A 423 -6.57 -37.01 4.22
CA LEU A 423 -6.43 -36.37 2.91
C LEU A 423 -7.49 -35.26 2.81
N PRO A 424 -7.24 -34.08 3.39
CA PRO A 424 -8.25 -33.02 3.47
C PRO A 424 -8.58 -32.37 2.11
N PHE A 425 -7.64 -32.29 1.17
CA PHE A 425 -7.86 -31.67 -0.15
C PHE A 425 -6.77 -32.01 -1.17
N TYR A 426 -7.00 -31.61 -2.41
CA TYR A 426 -6.06 -31.66 -3.53
C TYR A 426 -5.70 -30.24 -3.99
N THR A 427 -4.45 -30.05 -4.38
CA THR A 427 -3.85 -28.73 -4.65
C THR A 427 -2.99 -28.79 -5.91
N LEU A 428 -2.40 -27.69 -6.34
CA LEU A 428 -1.45 -27.72 -7.46
C LEU A 428 -0.01 -27.86 -6.93
N PRO A 429 0.86 -28.63 -7.61
CA PRO A 429 2.25 -28.78 -7.19
C PRO A 429 2.97 -27.43 -7.31
N ASN A 430 3.99 -27.24 -6.45
CA ASN A 430 4.87 -26.09 -6.56
C ASN A 430 5.79 -26.15 -7.77
#